data_AF-A0A2M9LCP0-F1
#
_entry.id   AF-A0A2M9LCP0-F1
#
_cell.length_a   1.000
_cell.length_b   1.000
_cell.length_c   1.000
_cell.angle_alpha   90.00
_cell.angle_beta   90.00
_cell.angle_gamma   90.00
#
_symmetry.space_group_name_H-M   'P 1'
#
loop_
_entity.id
_entity.type
_entity.pdbx_description
1 polymer ?
#
loop_
_entity_poly.entity_id
_entity_poly.type
_entity_poly.pdbx_seq_one_letter_code
_entity_poly.pdbx_strand_id
1 'polypeptide(L)'
;MERPDPQHQVDLESRVPRNPDGTPQRHPDPNGDWPGAVNGDGHRAPGRDNNCLDVALSTADTYSGNPTAAAPRRDGGSEGERGGRDRAESQLGAPFRDMGNGDPAFRRIEDRLRQDGHGSQAVIITQDADGRAHAWNVVNHNGRITYLDNQTGQRSDKPLHDGDHGVFAITLDPDRRPTNEHGANEHGGSENGTGDHSTADRRPEDPAGKNKAEDDPEGGAAKKKAKHDGDGNAAAGPSHDGSHDNTPKTDKQVVDERRANDPDHPIHEADRTEEHLGPKEGTKDEIYGVKPDDAQQALRQSNDVRQLDMDHVYDRLNDWATSGDLGSVLDNSKAGNPKTFNRKDLEDALPGFKEMSPGEQGAAVAAMGRMSDEFHKNHGVGASPEAMSYPYNADPRVPGTAPGEADQASRGGVDHSTSKGEAGLKQSQDYQDVRKEIKEAFGKRSIQGAVAQAGHRPDLTGRNYAVIEVYDPKTKQVSFVVDSSVPPSTPRAGITPLHSETHLGGWMDHLKATRDQKDQPEVLSLYTEREPCGIGKGHADCSGYLSRDQTGVPVYYATGYRTDPNAGATLPAGQLTAKQKMDRDFGDHVAEVGRAWMEMEKKRQSS
;
A
#
# COMPACT_ATOMS: atom_id res chain seq x y z
N MET A 1 26.14 -5.54 3.61
CA MET A 1 24.78 -6.07 3.86
C MET A 1 24.74 -6.74 5.22
N GLU A 2 23.57 -6.74 5.87
CA GLU A 2 23.29 -7.61 7.02
C GLU A 2 23.20 -9.07 6.52
N ARG A 3 23.28 -10.07 7.40
CA ARG A 3 22.82 -11.40 6.99
C ARG A 3 21.28 -11.39 6.93
N PRO A 4 20.65 -12.11 5.98
CA PRO A 4 19.21 -12.32 6.02
C PRO A 4 18.80 -12.92 7.37
N ASP A 5 17.65 -12.52 7.90
CA ASP A 5 17.07 -13.18 9.08
C ASP A 5 16.87 -14.67 8.73
N PRO A 6 17.33 -15.61 9.58
CA PRO A 6 17.08 -17.04 9.36
C PRO A 6 15.60 -17.37 9.13
N GLN A 7 14.66 -16.61 9.70
CA GLN A 7 13.23 -16.80 9.48
C GLN A 7 12.81 -16.44 8.05
N HIS A 8 13.40 -15.40 7.43
CA HIS A 8 13.12 -15.05 6.03
C HIS A 8 13.58 -16.16 5.08
N GLN A 9 14.71 -16.79 5.40
CA GLN A 9 15.20 -17.95 4.67
C GLN A 9 14.23 -19.14 4.78
N VAL A 10 13.76 -19.46 5.99
CA VAL A 10 12.76 -20.52 6.22
C VAL A 10 11.44 -20.23 5.49
N ASP A 11 10.98 -18.99 5.54
CA ASP A 11 9.73 -18.57 4.91
C ASP A 11 9.81 -18.69 3.38
N LEU A 12 10.92 -18.27 2.77
CA LEU A 12 11.14 -18.43 1.34
C LEU A 12 11.20 -19.92 0.96
N GLU A 13 11.95 -20.73 1.69
CA GLU A 13 12.06 -22.17 1.48
C GLU A 13 10.73 -22.92 1.62
N SER A 14 9.78 -22.37 2.38
CA SER A 14 8.43 -22.92 2.53
C SER A 14 7.50 -22.62 1.35
N ARG A 15 7.78 -21.54 0.60
CA ARG A 15 6.97 -21.09 -0.55
C ARG A 15 7.52 -21.55 -1.90
N VAL A 16 8.76 -22.01 -1.96
CA VAL A 16 9.32 -22.66 -3.15
C VAL A 16 8.79 -24.10 -3.23
N PRO A 17 8.12 -24.48 -4.35
CA PRO A 17 7.69 -25.86 -4.58
C PRO A 17 8.84 -26.86 -4.43
N ARG A 18 8.54 -28.08 -3.96
CA ARG A 18 9.55 -29.14 -3.76
C ARG A 18 9.33 -30.32 -4.68
N ASN A 19 10.43 -30.97 -5.06
CA ASN A 19 10.42 -32.26 -5.74
C ASN A 19 9.97 -33.36 -4.76
N PRO A 20 9.60 -34.57 -5.23
CA PRO A 20 9.25 -35.69 -4.37
C PRO A 20 10.34 -36.10 -3.37
N ASP A 21 11.61 -35.81 -3.67
CA ASP A 21 12.76 -36.06 -2.80
C ASP A 21 13.00 -34.96 -1.74
N GLY A 22 12.12 -33.94 -1.70
CA GLY A 22 12.19 -32.82 -0.77
C GLY A 22 13.13 -31.69 -1.18
N THR A 23 13.86 -31.80 -2.29
CA THR A 23 14.70 -30.72 -2.82
C THR A 23 13.83 -29.59 -3.41
N PRO A 24 14.26 -28.32 -3.35
CA PRO A 24 13.56 -27.23 -4.04
C PRO A 24 13.46 -27.50 -5.54
N GLN A 25 12.30 -27.23 -6.14
CA GLN A 25 12.13 -27.28 -7.59
C GLN A 25 12.98 -26.18 -8.23
N ARG A 26 13.69 -26.52 -9.29
CA ARG A 26 14.31 -25.54 -10.18
C ARG A 26 13.22 -24.88 -11.02
N HIS A 27 13.42 -23.61 -11.33
CA HIS A 27 12.55 -22.82 -12.21
C HIS A 27 11.07 -22.81 -11.79
N PRO A 28 10.76 -22.57 -10.50
CA PRO A 28 9.39 -22.57 -10.01
C PRO A 28 8.54 -21.53 -10.76
N ASP A 29 7.24 -21.78 -10.92
CA ASP A 29 6.33 -20.86 -11.62
C ASP A 29 6.44 -19.44 -11.03
N PRO A 30 6.79 -18.41 -11.82
CA PRO A 30 6.90 -17.03 -11.34
C PRO A 30 5.55 -16.42 -10.91
N ASN A 31 4.43 -17.09 -11.18
CA ASN A 31 3.12 -16.71 -10.66
C ASN A 31 2.78 -17.38 -9.31
N GLY A 32 3.67 -18.23 -8.79
CA GLY A 32 3.55 -18.81 -7.45
C GLY A 32 3.83 -17.82 -6.33
N ASP A 33 3.90 -18.34 -5.10
CA ASP A 33 4.01 -17.54 -3.86
C ASP A 33 5.44 -17.14 -3.48
N TRP A 34 6.45 -17.79 -4.06
CA TRP A 34 7.86 -17.55 -3.75
C TRP A 34 8.39 -16.15 -4.09
N PRO A 35 7.98 -15.45 -5.18
CA PRO A 35 8.60 -14.17 -5.56
C PRO A 35 8.42 -13.11 -4.47
N GLY A 36 7.24 -13.09 -3.83
CA GLY A 36 6.93 -12.17 -2.74
C GLY A 36 7.61 -12.49 -1.39
N ALA A 37 8.36 -13.59 -1.29
CA ALA A 37 9.14 -13.92 -0.08
C ALA A 37 10.64 -13.70 -0.24
N VAL A 38 11.13 -13.42 -1.46
CA VAL A 38 12.57 -13.25 -1.70
C VAL A 38 13.13 -12.06 -0.91
N ASN A 39 12.39 -10.95 -0.83
CA ASN A 39 12.79 -9.80 -0.03
C ASN A 39 12.34 -9.89 1.44
N GLY A 40 12.19 -11.09 2.01
CA GLY A 40 11.78 -11.28 3.40
C GLY A 40 10.44 -10.60 3.70
N ASP A 41 10.44 -9.63 4.62
CA ASP A 41 9.26 -8.84 5.00
C ASP A 41 8.88 -7.75 3.97
N GLY A 42 9.57 -7.70 2.81
CA GLY A 42 9.28 -6.81 1.68
C GLY A 42 10.06 -5.49 1.70
N HIS A 43 10.01 -4.72 0.60
CA HIS A 43 10.76 -3.45 0.43
C HIS A 43 10.53 -2.41 1.52
N ARG A 44 9.49 -2.58 2.32
CA ARG A 44 9.01 -1.64 3.32
C ARG A 44 9.72 -1.78 4.67
N ALA A 45 10.44 -2.87 4.89
CA ALA A 45 11.23 -3.08 6.10
C ALA A 45 12.59 -2.34 6.02
N PRO A 46 13.21 -1.96 7.15
CA PRO A 46 14.47 -1.24 7.17
C PRO A 46 15.56 -1.88 6.30
N GLY A 47 16.13 -1.09 5.39
CA GLY A 47 17.21 -1.52 4.50
C GLY A 47 16.76 -2.44 3.36
N ARG A 48 15.46 -2.61 3.13
CA ARG A 48 14.90 -3.43 2.02
C ARG A 48 14.36 -2.59 0.86
N ASP A 49 14.30 -1.28 1.03
CA ASP A 49 13.95 -0.28 0.00
C ASP A 49 15.15 0.09 -0.88
N ASN A 50 16.38 -0.14 -0.39
CA ASN A 50 17.64 0.15 -1.09
C ASN A 50 18.51 -1.11 -1.34
N ASN A 51 17.94 -2.32 -1.25
CA ASN A 51 18.63 -3.59 -1.49
C ASN A 51 18.31 -4.23 -2.86
N CYS A 52 17.77 -3.47 -3.83
CA CYS A 52 17.27 -3.98 -5.10
C CYS A 52 18.22 -4.96 -5.81
N LEU A 53 19.52 -4.68 -5.81
CA LEU A 53 20.51 -5.57 -6.43
C LEU A 53 20.67 -6.91 -5.71
N ASP A 54 20.61 -6.92 -4.37
CA ASP A 54 20.66 -8.18 -3.62
C ASP A 54 19.39 -9.02 -3.79
N VAL A 55 18.25 -8.34 -3.88
CA VAL A 55 16.97 -8.98 -4.22
C VAL A 55 17.03 -9.59 -5.62
N ALA A 56 17.62 -8.88 -6.58
CA ALA A 56 17.74 -9.39 -7.95
C ALA A 56 18.64 -10.63 -8.04
N LEU A 57 19.74 -10.65 -7.26
CA LEU A 57 20.65 -11.80 -7.17
C LEU A 57 20.01 -12.98 -6.44
N SER A 58 19.30 -12.72 -5.34
CA SER A 58 18.54 -13.71 -4.55
C SER A 58 17.40 -14.33 -5.34
N THR A 59 16.74 -13.53 -6.18
CA THR A 59 15.74 -14.00 -7.15
C THR A 59 16.38 -14.96 -8.15
N ALA A 60 17.55 -14.62 -8.68
CA ALA A 60 18.24 -15.46 -9.64
C ALA A 60 18.71 -16.80 -9.04
N ASP A 61 19.15 -16.78 -7.78
CA ASP A 61 19.46 -18.01 -7.02
C ASP A 61 18.21 -18.87 -6.80
N THR A 62 17.13 -18.25 -6.32
CA THR A 62 15.88 -18.93 -6.01
C THR A 62 15.29 -19.59 -7.26
N TYR A 63 15.24 -18.85 -8.37
CA TYR A 63 14.74 -19.39 -9.64
C TYR A 63 15.62 -20.54 -10.17
N SER A 64 16.90 -20.57 -9.81
CA SER A 64 17.83 -21.63 -10.19
C SER A 64 17.75 -22.88 -9.29
N GLY A 65 16.86 -22.88 -8.29
CA GLY A 65 16.68 -23.99 -7.33
C GLY A 65 17.49 -23.87 -6.05
N ASN A 66 18.06 -22.69 -5.77
CA ASN A 66 18.70 -22.38 -4.49
C ASN A 66 17.92 -21.25 -3.80
N PRO A 67 16.86 -21.55 -3.03
CA PRO A 67 16.11 -20.53 -2.32
C PRO A 67 17.05 -19.68 -1.46
N THR A 68 17.12 -18.39 -1.74
CA THR A 68 18.00 -17.44 -1.04
C THR A 68 17.19 -16.22 -0.69
N ALA A 69 17.02 -15.94 0.60
CA ALA A 69 16.41 -14.70 1.05
C ALA A 69 17.40 -13.53 0.89
N ALA A 70 16.91 -12.41 0.38
CA ALA A 70 17.70 -11.21 0.21
C ALA A 70 18.01 -10.56 1.56
N ALA A 71 19.24 -10.07 1.68
CA ALA A 71 19.70 -9.33 2.84
C ALA A 71 19.19 -7.88 2.84
N PRO A 72 18.84 -7.33 4.01
CA PRO A 72 18.67 -5.89 4.15
C PRO A 72 20.03 -5.17 4.16
N ARG A 73 20.03 -3.89 3.81
CA ARG A 73 21.14 -2.96 3.99
C ARG A 73 21.22 -2.54 5.47
N ARG A 74 22.45 -2.38 5.97
CA ARG A 74 22.71 -1.97 7.37
C ARG A 74 22.60 -0.47 7.60
N ASP A 75 22.80 0.30 6.54
CA ASP A 75 22.93 1.75 6.62
C ASP A 75 21.61 2.30 6.09
N GLY A 76 20.78 2.86 6.97
CA GLY A 76 19.45 3.41 6.64
C GLY A 76 19.48 4.68 5.78
N GLY A 77 20.50 4.82 4.93
CA GLY A 77 20.57 5.87 3.91
C GLY A 77 19.83 5.45 2.64
N SER A 78 19.36 6.41 1.87
CA SER A 78 18.72 6.19 0.57
C SER A 78 19.68 5.70 -0.53
N GLU A 79 20.97 5.53 -0.20
CA GLU A 79 21.98 5.08 -1.14
C GLU A 79 22.07 3.54 -1.17
N GLY A 80 22.21 2.98 -2.36
CA GLY A 80 22.36 1.56 -2.63
C GLY A 80 23.73 1.02 -2.28
N GLU A 81 24.00 -0.20 -2.74
CA GLU A 81 25.27 -0.86 -2.44
C GLU A 81 26.43 -0.24 -3.22
N ARG A 82 27.37 0.40 -2.52
CA ARG A 82 28.65 0.83 -3.09
C ARG A 82 29.39 -0.38 -3.70
N GLY A 83 29.72 -0.31 -4.98
CA GLY A 83 30.36 -1.42 -5.71
C GLY A 83 29.42 -2.61 -5.96
N GLY A 84 28.12 -2.40 -5.84
CA GLY A 84 27.10 -3.43 -6.02
C GLY A 84 27.18 -4.06 -7.40
N ARG A 85 27.34 -3.26 -8.46
CA ARG A 85 27.48 -3.77 -9.83
C ARG A 85 28.63 -4.75 -9.94
N ASP A 86 29.83 -4.38 -9.48
CA ASP A 86 31.02 -5.22 -9.59
C ASP A 86 30.87 -6.53 -8.78
N ARG A 87 30.17 -6.48 -7.63
CA ARG A 87 29.77 -7.68 -6.88
C ARG A 87 28.85 -8.57 -7.70
N ALA A 88 27.80 -8.01 -8.31
CA ALA A 88 26.85 -8.75 -9.13
C ALA A 88 27.53 -9.38 -10.36
N GLU A 89 28.39 -8.63 -11.06
CA GLU A 89 29.17 -9.14 -12.19
C GLU A 89 30.08 -10.31 -11.76
N SER A 90 30.73 -10.19 -10.59
CA SER A 90 31.55 -11.27 -10.03
C SER A 90 30.73 -12.49 -9.61
N GLN A 91 29.53 -12.31 -9.06
CA GLN A 91 28.67 -13.42 -8.61
C GLN A 91 27.99 -14.14 -9.76
N LEU A 92 27.64 -13.42 -10.81
CA LEU A 92 27.00 -13.96 -12.00
C LEU A 92 28.03 -14.46 -13.02
N GLY A 93 29.26 -13.97 -12.98
CA GLY A 93 30.37 -14.43 -13.83
C GLY A 93 30.47 -13.74 -15.18
N ALA A 94 29.82 -12.59 -15.36
CA ALA A 94 29.86 -11.79 -16.59
C ALA A 94 29.56 -10.31 -16.30
N PRO A 95 30.04 -9.37 -17.14
CA PRO A 95 29.70 -7.96 -17.01
C PRO A 95 28.27 -7.67 -17.46
N PHE A 96 27.65 -6.62 -16.92
CA PHE A 96 26.40 -6.10 -17.46
C PHE A 96 26.62 -5.55 -18.87
N ARG A 97 25.80 -5.98 -19.82
CA ARG A 97 25.84 -5.50 -21.20
C ARG A 97 24.81 -4.41 -21.42
N ASP A 98 25.19 -3.36 -22.13
CA ASP A 98 24.25 -2.36 -22.63
C ASP A 98 23.34 -3.00 -23.67
N MET A 99 22.07 -3.13 -23.31
CA MET A 99 21.03 -3.65 -24.18
C MET A 99 20.38 -2.53 -24.99
N GLY A 100 20.78 -1.26 -24.85
CA GLY A 100 20.17 -0.09 -25.48
C GLY A 100 18.98 0.47 -24.67
N ASN A 101 18.11 1.22 -25.33
CA ASN A 101 16.98 1.91 -24.68
C ASN A 101 15.62 1.38 -25.17
N GLY A 102 14.60 1.56 -24.33
CA GLY A 102 13.18 1.32 -24.63
C GLY A 102 12.84 -0.13 -25.00
N ASP A 103 11.67 -0.33 -25.63
CA ASP A 103 11.19 -1.67 -26.03
C ASP A 103 12.21 -2.53 -26.79
N PRO A 104 13.01 -2.01 -27.76
CA PRO A 104 13.97 -2.84 -28.48
C PRO A 104 15.01 -3.50 -27.58
N ALA A 105 15.37 -2.86 -26.46
CA ALA A 105 16.32 -3.40 -25.50
C ALA A 105 15.74 -4.60 -24.74
N PHE A 106 14.51 -4.46 -24.25
CA PHE A 106 13.79 -5.56 -23.60
C PHE A 106 13.55 -6.73 -24.56
N ARG A 107 13.14 -6.48 -25.81
CA ARG A 107 12.96 -7.55 -26.82
C ARG A 107 14.21 -8.38 -27.05
N ARG A 108 15.41 -7.78 -27.06
CA ARG A 108 16.69 -8.52 -27.16
C ARG A 108 16.88 -9.49 -25.99
N ILE A 109 16.56 -9.05 -24.77
CA ILE A 109 16.61 -9.90 -23.57
C ILE A 109 15.60 -11.04 -23.71
N GLU A 110 14.35 -10.73 -24.05
CA GLU A 110 13.29 -11.73 -24.19
C GLU A 110 13.59 -12.78 -25.26
N ASP A 111 14.04 -12.35 -26.43
CA ASP A 111 14.38 -13.25 -27.53
C ASP A 111 15.52 -14.18 -27.15
N ARG A 112 16.52 -13.66 -26.42
CA ARG A 112 17.60 -14.48 -25.86
C ARG A 112 17.07 -15.52 -24.88
N LEU A 113 16.22 -15.12 -23.94
CA LEU A 113 15.64 -16.05 -22.97
C LEU A 113 14.76 -17.12 -23.63
N ARG A 114 13.98 -16.74 -24.65
CA ARG A 114 13.20 -17.71 -25.45
C ARG A 114 14.10 -18.70 -26.17
N GLN A 115 15.24 -18.26 -26.72
CA GLN A 115 16.23 -19.13 -27.36
C GLN A 115 16.91 -20.08 -26.36
N ASP A 116 17.26 -19.58 -25.18
CA ASP A 116 17.91 -20.36 -24.11
C ASP A 116 16.92 -21.33 -23.41
N GLY A 117 15.61 -21.18 -23.61
CA GLY A 117 14.58 -22.12 -23.19
C GLY A 117 14.08 -21.95 -21.75
N HIS A 118 13.19 -22.87 -21.31
CA HIS A 118 12.64 -22.85 -19.95
C HIS A 118 13.76 -22.84 -18.90
N GLY A 119 13.63 -21.97 -17.91
CA GLY A 119 14.57 -21.81 -16.82
C GLY A 119 15.64 -20.75 -17.07
N SER A 120 15.76 -20.23 -18.30
CA SER A 120 16.62 -19.07 -18.56
C SER A 120 16.05 -17.82 -17.88
N GLN A 121 16.94 -16.87 -17.58
CA GLN A 121 16.59 -15.66 -16.84
C GLN A 121 17.61 -14.54 -17.09
N ALA A 122 17.30 -13.32 -16.68
CA ALA A 122 18.27 -12.23 -16.66
C ALA A 122 18.14 -11.38 -15.38
N VAL A 123 19.27 -10.82 -14.96
CA VAL A 123 19.32 -9.69 -14.02
C VAL A 123 19.43 -8.42 -14.87
N ILE A 124 18.51 -7.48 -14.65
CA ILE A 124 18.39 -6.22 -15.40
C ILE A 124 18.72 -5.06 -14.46
N ILE A 125 19.43 -4.06 -14.98
CA ILE A 125 19.54 -2.73 -14.39
C ILE A 125 18.94 -1.72 -15.38
N THR A 126 17.97 -0.92 -14.93
CA THR A 126 17.45 0.24 -15.66
C THR A 126 17.87 1.53 -14.96
N GLN A 127 17.94 2.63 -15.71
CA GLN A 127 18.26 3.95 -15.18
C GLN A 127 17.14 4.95 -15.47
N ASP A 128 16.97 5.93 -14.58
CA ASP A 128 16.16 7.12 -14.86
C ASP A 128 16.99 8.28 -15.42
N ALA A 129 16.33 9.40 -15.75
CA ALA A 129 16.97 10.60 -16.29
C ALA A 129 18.02 11.23 -15.36
N ASP A 130 17.96 10.95 -14.05
CA ASP A 130 18.89 11.47 -13.04
C ASP A 130 20.08 10.53 -12.79
N GLY A 131 20.11 9.37 -13.46
CA GLY A 131 21.11 8.32 -13.34
C GLY A 131 20.88 7.38 -12.16
N ARG A 132 19.70 7.39 -11.54
CA ARG A 132 19.36 6.41 -10.49
C ARG A 132 19.09 5.07 -11.14
N ALA A 133 19.86 4.07 -10.75
CA ALA A 133 19.74 2.72 -11.24
C ALA A 133 18.86 1.84 -10.32
N HIS A 134 18.06 0.96 -10.91
CA HIS A 134 17.24 -0.03 -10.22
C HIS A 134 17.48 -1.43 -10.79
N ALA A 135 17.60 -2.43 -9.92
CA ALA A 135 17.94 -3.80 -10.29
C ALA A 135 16.76 -4.76 -10.06
N TRP A 136 16.50 -5.62 -11.05
CA TRP A 136 15.31 -6.47 -11.13
C TRP A 136 15.55 -7.65 -12.07
N ASN A 137 14.53 -8.49 -12.31
CA ASN A 137 14.68 -9.74 -13.05
C ASN A 137 13.66 -9.93 -14.16
N VAL A 138 14.00 -10.82 -15.08
CA VAL A 138 13.06 -11.44 -16.01
C VAL A 138 13.39 -12.92 -16.12
N VAL A 139 12.36 -13.77 -16.18
CA VAL A 139 12.51 -15.22 -16.25
C VAL A 139 11.69 -15.80 -17.39
N ASN A 140 12.18 -16.89 -17.99
CA ASN A 140 11.43 -17.71 -18.94
C ASN A 140 10.93 -18.98 -18.23
N HIS A 141 9.63 -19.04 -17.99
CA HIS A 141 8.97 -20.23 -17.46
C HIS A 141 8.08 -20.85 -18.54
N ASN A 142 8.50 -21.97 -19.11
CA ASN A 142 7.76 -22.74 -20.12
C ASN A 142 7.47 -21.93 -21.40
N GLY A 143 8.41 -21.08 -21.82
CA GLY A 143 8.26 -20.20 -22.99
C GLY A 143 7.58 -18.87 -22.67
N ARG A 144 7.05 -18.70 -21.45
CA ARG A 144 6.45 -17.43 -21.00
C ARG A 144 7.48 -16.56 -20.30
N ILE A 145 7.69 -15.38 -20.84
CA ILE A 145 8.50 -14.33 -20.21
C ILE A 145 7.69 -13.69 -19.08
N THR A 146 8.29 -13.59 -17.91
CA THR A 146 7.73 -12.88 -16.76
C THR A 146 8.80 -12.01 -16.12
N TYR A 147 8.54 -10.70 -16.09
CA TYR A 147 9.34 -9.73 -15.36
C TYR A 147 8.98 -9.78 -13.89
N LEU A 148 10.00 -9.72 -13.03
CA LEU A 148 9.88 -9.80 -11.59
C LEU A 148 10.67 -8.66 -10.96
N ASP A 149 9.99 -7.85 -10.17
CA ASP A 149 10.62 -6.96 -9.20
C ASP A 149 10.25 -7.48 -7.82
N ASN A 150 11.08 -8.40 -7.31
CA ASN A 150 10.84 -9.00 -6.01
C ASN A 150 11.20 -8.06 -4.86
N GLN A 151 11.77 -6.88 -5.15
CA GLN A 151 11.94 -5.86 -4.12
C GLN A 151 10.55 -5.35 -3.73
N THR A 152 9.79 -4.92 -4.73
CA THR A 152 8.43 -4.37 -4.59
C THR A 152 7.34 -5.44 -4.56
N GLY A 153 7.61 -6.64 -5.06
CA GLY A 153 6.67 -7.74 -5.25
C GLY A 153 5.90 -7.69 -6.56
N GLN A 154 6.25 -6.77 -7.47
CA GLN A 154 5.60 -6.62 -8.77
C GLN A 154 6.00 -7.74 -9.74
N ARG A 155 5.06 -8.12 -10.60
CA ARG A 155 5.28 -9.07 -11.69
C ARG A 155 4.45 -8.69 -12.92
N SER A 156 4.98 -8.92 -14.11
CA SER A 156 4.29 -8.57 -15.37
C SER A 156 4.81 -9.41 -16.53
N ASP A 157 4.03 -9.55 -17.60
CA ASP A 157 4.48 -10.07 -18.89
C ASP A 157 5.14 -8.98 -19.76
N LYS A 158 5.18 -7.74 -19.27
CA LYS A 158 5.85 -6.58 -19.86
C LYS A 158 6.90 -6.02 -18.90
N PRO A 159 7.88 -5.24 -19.39
CA PRO A 159 8.82 -4.51 -18.55
C PRO A 159 8.10 -3.70 -17.45
N LEU A 160 8.62 -3.76 -16.21
CA LEU A 160 8.08 -3.08 -15.03
C LEU A 160 8.64 -1.66 -14.85
N HIS A 161 9.82 -1.40 -15.41
CA HIS A 161 10.54 -0.13 -15.29
C HIS A 161 10.87 0.44 -16.66
N ASP A 162 10.87 1.76 -16.76
CA ASP A 162 11.26 2.48 -17.98
C ASP A 162 12.72 2.16 -18.37
N GLY A 163 12.94 1.94 -19.65
CA GLY A 163 14.24 1.66 -20.25
C GLY A 163 14.78 2.80 -21.11
N ASP A 164 14.13 3.96 -21.14
CA ASP A 164 14.47 5.06 -22.06
C ASP A 164 15.84 5.69 -21.81
N HIS A 165 16.40 5.51 -20.61
CA HIS A 165 17.71 6.03 -20.20
C HIS A 165 18.77 4.93 -20.03
N GLY A 166 18.48 3.71 -20.48
CA GLY A 166 19.44 2.60 -20.54
C GLY A 166 18.90 1.33 -19.88
N VAL A 167 19.01 0.22 -20.59
CA VAL A 167 18.71 -1.13 -20.10
C VAL A 167 20.00 -1.93 -20.16
N PHE A 168 20.45 -2.44 -19.03
CA PHE A 168 21.64 -3.26 -18.94
C PHE A 168 21.27 -4.64 -18.40
N ALA A 169 21.84 -5.71 -18.94
CA ALA A 169 21.48 -7.05 -18.50
C ALA A 169 22.66 -8.03 -18.49
N ILE A 170 22.56 -9.01 -17.58
CA ILE A 170 23.28 -10.29 -17.64
C ILE A 170 22.24 -11.38 -17.86
N THR A 171 22.24 -11.97 -19.05
CA THR A 171 21.39 -13.12 -19.37
C THR A 171 22.06 -14.41 -18.90
N LEU A 172 21.25 -15.33 -18.37
CA LEU A 172 21.67 -16.58 -17.76
C LEU A 172 20.89 -17.74 -18.41
N ASP A 173 21.59 -18.84 -18.67
CA ASP A 173 21.01 -20.08 -19.13
C ASP A 173 20.21 -20.77 -17.98
N PRO A 174 19.50 -21.87 -18.27
CA PRO A 174 18.78 -22.61 -17.24
C PRO A 174 19.65 -23.12 -16.08
N ASP A 175 20.97 -23.19 -16.22
CA ASP A 175 21.92 -23.59 -15.16
C ASP A 175 22.53 -22.41 -14.41
N ARG A 176 21.99 -21.20 -14.60
CA ARG A 176 22.49 -19.93 -14.02
C ARG A 176 23.90 -19.58 -14.49
N ARG A 177 24.28 -19.97 -15.71
CA ARG A 177 25.55 -19.57 -16.34
C ARG A 177 25.32 -18.43 -17.32
N PRO A 178 26.19 -17.41 -17.38
CA PRO A 178 26.07 -16.32 -18.34
C PRO A 178 26.01 -16.81 -19.78
N THR A 179 25.10 -16.21 -20.53
CA THR A 179 24.94 -16.51 -21.95
C THR A 179 25.59 -15.41 -22.78
N ASN A 180 26.81 -15.67 -23.26
CA ASN A 180 27.52 -14.73 -24.14
C ASN A 180 26.85 -14.68 -25.53
N GLU A 181 26.78 -13.49 -26.12
CA GLU A 181 26.82 -13.39 -27.59
C GLU A 181 28.27 -13.56 -28.03
N HIS A 182 28.56 -14.64 -28.75
CA HIS A 182 29.67 -14.64 -29.68
C HIS A 182 29.22 -13.94 -30.95
N GLY A 183 29.75 -12.75 -31.20
CA GLY A 183 29.53 -12.01 -32.43
C GLY A 183 30.68 -11.08 -32.79
N ALA A 184 31.86 -11.63 -33.13
CA ALA A 184 32.76 -11.06 -34.16
C ALA A 184 33.95 -11.98 -34.52
N ASN A 185 33.94 -12.45 -35.78
CA ASN A 185 35.06 -12.77 -36.68
C ASN A 185 35.96 -14.03 -36.47
N GLU A 186 35.72 -15.03 -37.32
CA GLU A 186 36.77 -15.62 -38.15
C GLU A 186 36.30 -15.66 -39.63
N HIS A 187 36.68 -14.63 -40.41
CA HIS A 187 37.27 -14.72 -41.75
C HIS A 187 37.25 -13.36 -42.48
N GLY A 188 38.40 -12.67 -42.40
CA GLY A 188 39.10 -12.05 -43.54
C GLY A 188 38.42 -10.96 -44.39
N GLY A 189 38.95 -9.74 -44.30
CA GLY A 189 39.31 -8.97 -45.50
C GLY A 189 38.56 -7.67 -45.75
N SER A 190 39.12 -6.57 -45.23
CA SER A 190 39.28 -5.25 -45.86
C SER A 190 38.16 -4.70 -46.76
N GLU A 191 37.49 -3.62 -46.32
CA GLU A 191 37.31 -2.42 -47.15
C GLU A 191 36.90 -1.18 -46.35
N ASN A 192 37.52 -0.05 -46.70
CA ASN A 192 37.38 1.28 -46.10
C ASN A 192 35.98 1.88 -46.29
N GLY A 193 35.43 2.50 -45.24
CA GLY A 193 34.26 3.37 -45.34
C GLY A 193 34.08 4.21 -44.08
N THR A 194 34.43 5.49 -44.17
CA THR A 194 34.37 6.52 -43.12
C THR A 194 32.97 6.70 -42.53
N GLY A 195 32.86 6.58 -41.21
CA GLY A 195 31.68 6.94 -40.43
C GLY A 195 32.07 7.15 -38.97
N ASP A 196 32.25 8.41 -38.59
CA ASP A 196 32.48 8.86 -37.22
C ASP A 196 31.23 8.59 -36.38
N HIS A 197 31.26 7.55 -35.54
CA HIS A 197 30.42 7.42 -34.34
C HIS A 197 31.18 6.60 -33.29
N SER A 198 31.77 7.30 -32.32
CA SER A 198 32.28 6.73 -31.08
C SER A 198 31.10 6.24 -30.21
N THR A 199 30.72 4.98 -30.33
CA THR A 199 29.93 4.32 -29.29
C THR A 199 30.88 3.92 -28.16
N ALA A 200 31.11 4.84 -27.23
CA ALA A 200 31.73 4.50 -25.96
C ALA A 200 30.86 3.46 -25.22
N ASP A 201 31.46 2.37 -24.75
CA ASP A 201 30.84 1.37 -23.87
C ASP A 201 30.19 2.08 -22.67
N ARG A 202 28.87 2.22 -22.67
CA ARG A 202 28.14 2.71 -21.49
C ARG A 202 28.12 1.58 -20.47
N ARG A 203 28.63 1.83 -19.27
CA ARG A 203 28.45 0.92 -18.13
C ARG A 203 27.28 1.42 -17.29
N PRO A 204 26.48 0.53 -16.68
CA PRO A 204 25.46 0.96 -15.76
C PRO A 204 26.11 1.60 -14.51
N GLU A 205 25.47 2.66 -13.99
CA GLU A 205 25.70 3.17 -12.64
C GLU A 205 25.35 2.09 -11.61
N ASP A 206 25.92 2.22 -10.41
CA ASP A 206 25.54 1.36 -9.28
C ASP A 206 24.06 1.61 -8.92
N PRO A 207 23.24 0.55 -8.77
CA PRO A 207 21.87 0.68 -8.31
C PRO A 207 21.81 1.46 -6.99
N ALA A 208 21.21 2.66 -7.07
CA ALA A 208 20.96 3.64 -6.02
C ALA A 208 22.12 4.49 -5.42
N GLY A 209 23.17 4.95 -6.12
CA GLY A 209 23.96 6.08 -5.56
C GLY A 209 25.12 6.64 -6.37
N LYS A 210 25.30 7.97 -6.35
CA LYS A 210 26.37 8.69 -7.07
C LYS A 210 27.68 8.69 -6.29
N ASN A 211 28.79 8.46 -6.99
CA ASN A 211 30.13 8.76 -6.52
C ASN A 211 30.29 10.26 -6.24
N LYS A 212 30.41 10.68 -4.97
CA LYS A 212 31.29 11.80 -4.64
C LYS A 212 32.68 11.22 -4.41
N ALA A 213 33.60 11.52 -5.32
CA ALA A 213 35.01 11.21 -5.16
C ALA A 213 35.54 11.85 -3.87
N GLU A 214 35.93 11.00 -2.92
CA GLU A 214 36.92 11.34 -1.90
C GLU A 214 38.29 11.04 -2.52
N ASP A 215 39.11 12.06 -2.73
CA ASP A 215 40.56 11.90 -2.82
C ASP A 215 41.16 12.22 -1.44
N ASP A 216 41.81 11.20 -0.88
CA ASP A 216 42.66 11.11 0.33
C ASP A 216 43.91 12.04 0.28
N PRO A 217 44.87 12.03 1.26
CA PRO A 217 44.80 12.40 2.67
C PRO A 217 45.94 13.40 3.06
N GLU A 218 46.04 13.69 4.37
CA GLU A 218 47.16 14.33 5.10
C GLU A 218 47.45 15.84 4.96
N GLY A 219 47.56 16.49 6.15
CA GLY A 219 48.67 17.41 6.40
C GLY A 219 48.35 18.88 6.71
N GLY A 220 48.16 19.19 7.99
CA GLY A 220 48.93 20.23 8.67
C GLY A 220 48.70 21.73 8.37
N ALA A 221 48.47 22.44 9.48
CA ALA A 221 48.92 23.82 9.77
C ALA A 221 48.04 25.02 9.37
N ALA A 222 47.61 25.70 10.44
CA ALA A 222 47.19 27.08 10.57
C ALA A 222 47.82 28.09 9.59
N LYS A 223 47.01 29.06 9.13
CA LYS A 223 47.25 30.52 9.28
C LYS A 223 46.14 31.40 8.70
N LYS A 224 45.66 32.31 9.57
CA LYS A 224 45.40 33.75 9.39
C LYS A 224 44.61 34.29 8.18
N LYS A 225 43.49 34.93 8.56
CA LYS A 225 42.99 36.28 8.17
C LYS A 225 43.82 37.08 7.14
N ALA A 226 43.13 37.52 6.09
CA ALA A 226 43.17 38.88 5.50
C ALA A 226 41.80 39.08 4.80
N LYS A 227 40.89 39.94 5.27
CA LYS A 227 40.78 41.39 5.02
C LYS A 227 41.10 41.79 3.57
N HIS A 228 40.06 42.12 2.82
CA HIS A 228 40.10 43.25 1.90
C HIS A 228 38.83 44.08 2.08
N ASP A 229 39.04 45.30 2.57
CA ASP A 229 38.06 46.38 2.68
C ASP A 229 37.82 46.98 1.29
N GLY A 230 36.62 47.54 1.06
CA GLY A 230 36.23 48.21 -0.19
C GLY A 230 34.82 48.79 -0.12
N ASP A 231 34.67 49.87 0.65
CA ASP A 231 33.45 50.67 0.79
C ASP A 231 33.00 51.34 -0.53
N GLY A 232 31.68 51.44 -0.72
CA GLY A 232 31.06 52.20 -1.80
C GLY A 232 29.55 52.34 -1.60
N ASN A 233 29.16 53.25 -0.70
CA ASN A 233 27.78 53.56 -0.34
C ASN A 233 27.07 54.38 -1.44
N ALA A 234 25.91 53.93 -1.94
CA ALA A 234 24.96 54.76 -2.68
C ALA A 234 23.51 54.21 -2.61
N ALA A 235 22.70 54.92 -1.82
CA ALA A 235 21.28 55.24 -1.99
C ALA A 235 20.22 54.14 -2.28
N ALA A 236 19.28 54.08 -1.34
CA ALA A 236 18.00 53.41 -1.31
C ALA A 236 17.18 53.34 -2.61
N GLY A 237 16.63 52.14 -2.86
CA GLY A 237 15.41 51.83 -3.61
C GLY A 237 14.91 50.44 -3.18
N PRO A 238 13.60 50.17 -3.12
CA PRO A 238 13.08 48.92 -2.57
C PRO A 238 13.24 47.80 -3.60
N SER A 239 14.18 46.90 -3.39
CA SER A 239 14.33 45.69 -4.20
C SER A 239 13.52 44.55 -3.58
N HIS A 240 12.49 44.13 -4.29
CA HIS A 240 11.79 42.86 -4.10
C HIS A 240 12.81 41.73 -3.93
N ASP A 241 12.84 41.13 -2.74
CA ASP A 241 13.51 39.85 -2.52
C ASP A 241 12.54 38.72 -2.89
N GLY A 242 12.58 38.36 -4.18
CA GLY A 242 12.10 37.08 -4.68
C GLY A 242 13.30 36.15 -4.84
N SER A 243 13.88 35.71 -3.72
CA SER A 243 14.75 34.53 -3.70
C SER A 243 13.90 33.30 -4.03
N HIS A 244 13.76 33.01 -5.32
CA HIS A 244 13.26 31.71 -5.77
C HIS A 244 14.38 30.69 -5.56
N ASP A 245 14.33 30.04 -4.39
CA ASP A 245 14.99 28.76 -4.15
C ASP A 245 14.40 27.76 -5.16
N ASN A 246 15.16 27.44 -6.21
CA ASN A 246 14.73 26.59 -7.33
C ASN A 246 14.78 25.09 -7.00
N THR A 247 14.71 24.73 -5.72
CA THR A 247 14.56 23.33 -5.31
C THR A 247 13.08 22.93 -5.44
N PRO A 248 12.73 21.87 -6.21
CA PRO A 248 11.35 21.40 -6.28
C PRO A 248 10.79 21.10 -4.88
N LYS A 249 9.62 21.64 -4.55
CA LYS A 249 8.94 21.38 -3.27
C LYS A 249 8.49 19.92 -3.23
N THR A 250 8.68 19.27 -2.09
CA THR A 250 8.10 17.94 -1.80
C THR A 250 6.57 18.03 -1.71
N ASP A 251 5.86 16.93 -1.93
CA ASP A 251 4.39 16.89 -1.82
C ASP A 251 3.90 17.36 -0.44
N LYS A 252 4.64 17.00 0.62
CA LYS A 252 4.35 17.47 1.98
C LYS A 252 4.47 18.99 2.10
N GLN A 253 5.53 19.58 1.55
CA GLN A 253 5.69 21.04 1.56
C GLN A 253 4.59 21.75 0.78
N VAL A 254 4.16 21.18 -0.35
CA VAL A 254 3.05 21.73 -1.14
C VAL A 254 1.74 21.67 -0.37
N VAL A 255 1.46 20.55 0.30
CA VAL A 255 0.27 20.39 1.17
C VAL A 255 0.32 21.37 2.35
N ASP A 256 1.45 21.44 3.07
CA ASP A 256 1.59 22.31 4.25
C ASP A 256 1.47 23.79 3.89
N GLU A 257 2.04 24.21 2.76
CA GLU A 257 1.88 25.59 2.24
C GLU A 257 0.44 25.87 1.83
N ARG A 258 -0.25 24.92 1.19
CA ARG A 258 -1.66 25.04 0.84
C ARG A 258 -2.55 25.19 2.08
N ARG A 259 -2.31 24.38 3.12
CA ARG A 259 -2.99 24.49 4.41
C ARG A 259 -2.73 25.84 5.08
N ALA A 260 -1.50 26.34 5.04
CA ALA A 260 -1.14 27.62 5.64
C ALA A 260 -1.77 28.81 4.90
N ASN A 261 -1.95 28.71 3.58
CA ASN A 261 -2.50 29.77 2.74
C ASN A 261 -4.04 29.72 2.62
N ASP A 262 -4.69 28.70 3.16
CA ASP A 262 -6.14 28.53 3.16
C ASP A 262 -6.64 28.57 4.63
N PRO A 263 -7.03 29.76 5.16
CA PRO A 263 -7.46 29.88 6.55
C PRO A 263 -8.77 29.13 6.84
N ASP A 264 -9.58 28.87 5.81
CA ASP A 264 -10.82 28.10 5.91
C ASP A 264 -10.60 26.61 5.65
N HIS A 265 -9.33 26.16 5.55
CA HIS A 265 -9.02 24.75 5.34
C HIS A 265 -9.55 23.90 6.51
N PRO A 266 -10.20 22.74 6.24
CA PRO A 266 -10.81 21.91 7.29
C PRO A 266 -9.85 21.44 8.38
N ILE A 267 -8.54 21.44 8.11
CA ILE A 267 -7.51 21.08 9.09
C ILE A 267 -7.46 22.05 10.29
N HIS A 268 -7.96 23.27 10.13
CA HIS A 268 -8.01 24.31 11.16
C HIS A 268 -9.30 24.30 11.99
N GLU A 269 -10.20 23.35 11.73
CA GLU A 269 -11.47 23.21 12.45
C GLU A 269 -11.25 22.89 13.94
N ALA A 270 -12.09 23.47 14.81
CA ALA A 270 -11.98 23.31 16.26
C ALA A 270 -12.10 21.84 16.70
N ASP A 271 -12.92 21.05 16.00
CA ASP A 271 -13.16 19.63 16.31
C ASP A 271 -11.92 18.74 16.07
N ARG A 272 -10.85 19.30 15.48
CA ARG A 272 -9.55 18.63 15.30
C ARG A 272 -8.51 19.01 16.36
N THR A 273 -8.87 19.88 17.31
CA THR A 273 -7.97 20.28 18.39
C THR A 273 -7.92 19.23 19.49
N GLU A 274 -6.80 19.11 20.20
CA GLU A 274 -6.61 18.13 21.28
C GLU A 274 -7.70 18.16 22.37
N GLU A 275 -8.37 19.30 22.59
CA GLU A 275 -9.47 19.42 23.55
C GLU A 275 -10.70 18.57 23.17
N HIS A 276 -10.89 18.32 21.86
CA HIS A 276 -12.05 17.62 21.30
C HIS A 276 -11.72 16.17 20.89
N LEU A 277 -10.48 15.73 21.09
CA LEU A 277 -10.02 14.40 20.70
C LEU A 277 -9.74 13.53 21.93
N GLY A 278 -10.03 12.23 21.82
CA GLY A 278 -9.60 11.23 22.80
C GLY A 278 -8.07 11.16 22.94
N PRO A 279 -7.52 10.46 23.94
CA PRO A 279 -6.09 10.45 24.19
C PRO A 279 -5.28 9.89 23.01
N LYS A 280 -4.14 10.54 22.71
CA LYS A 280 -3.15 10.01 21.77
C LYS A 280 -2.41 8.81 22.36
N GLU A 281 -2.26 7.77 21.56
CA GLU A 281 -1.46 6.61 21.95
C GLU A 281 0.03 6.80 21.72
N GLY A 282 0.81 6.40 22.72
CA GLY A 282 2.25 6.29 22.67
C GLY A 282 2.74 4.93 22.19
N THR A 283 4.02 4.86 21.83
CA THR A 283 4.71 3.66 21.31
C THR A 283 4.77 2.48 22.29
N LYS A 284 4.34 2.68 23.54
CA LYS A 284 4.41 1.66 24.60
C LYS A 284 3.04 1.32 25.18
N ASP A 285 1.98 1.95 24.70
CA ASP A 285 0.64 1.74 25.24
C ASP A 285 0.16 0.34 24.87
N GLU A 286 -0.34 -0.40 25.85
CA GLU A 286 -0.67 -1.82 25.73
C GLU A 286 -2.17 -2.02 25.57
N ILE A 287 -2.57 -2.95 24.69
CA ILE A 287 -3.93 -3.46 24.62
C ILE A 287 -3.89 -4.90 25.15
N TYR A 288 -4.60 -5.15 26.25
CA TYR A 288 -4.60 -6.43 26.95
C TYR A 288 -3.19 -6.96 27.30
N GLY A 289 -2.25 -6.06 27.60
CA GLY A 289 -0.86 -6.41 27.92
C GLY A 289 0.03 -6.67 26.71
N VAL A 290 -0.46 -6.42 25.49
CA VAL A 290 0.30 -6.56 24.25
C VAL A 290 0.69 -5.18 23.73
N LYS A 291 1.99 -4.95 23.56
CA LYS A 291 2.54 -3.71 22.97
C LYS A 291 2.37 -3.69 21.46
N PRO A 292 2.38 -2.50 20.82
CA PRO A 292 2.44 -2.43 19.38
C PRO A 292 3.76 -3.01 18.86
N ASP A 293 3.74 -3.66 17.71
CA ASP A 293 4.99 -4.10 17.05
C ASP A 293 5.77 -2.91 16.46
N ASP A 294 6.93 -3.17 15.84
CA ASP A 294 7.81 -2.10 15.35
C ASP A 294 7.15 -1.21 14.28
N ALA A 295 6.32 -1.79 13.41
CA ALA A 295 5.58 -1.02 12.41
C ALA A 295 4.47 -0.17 13.06
N GLN A 296 3.74 -0.75 14.00
CA GLN A 296 2.71 -0.04 14.77
C GLN A 296 3.31 1.04 15.69
N GLN A 297 4.54 0.86 16.17
CA GLN A 297 5.29 1.86 16.90
C GLN A 297 5.74 2.99 15.97
N ALA A 298 6.25 2.68 14.77
CA ALA A 298 6.62 3.68 13.78
C ALA A 298 5.43 4.57 13.41
N LEU A 299 4.25 3.97 13.21
CA LEU A 299 3.02 4.74 12.97
C LEU A 299 2.73 5.75 14.08
N ARG A 300 2.88 5.38 15.36
CA ARG A 300 2.66 6.29 16.50
C ARG A 300 3.72 7.40 16.62
N GLN A 301 4.88 7.21 16.00
CA GLN A 301 5.92 8.24 15.94
C GLN A 301 5.65 9.26 14.83
N SER A 302 5.13 8.79 13.69
CA SER A 302 4.90 9.62 12.49
C SER A 302 3.50 10.23 12.43
N ASN A 303 2.51 9.64 13.10
CA ASN A 303 1.10 9.99 13.03
C ASN A 303 0.47 10.09 14.42
N ASP A 304 -0.64 10.84 14.50
CA ASP A 304 -1.49 10.86 15.68
C ASP A 304 -2.43 9.66 15.63
N VAL A 305 -2.16 8.66 16.49
CA VAL A 305 -2.95 7.42 16.56
C VAL A 305 -3.82 7.45 17.80
N ARG A 306 -5.12 7.19 17.65
CA ARG A 306 -6.11 7.21 18.75
C ARG A 306 -7.05 6.03 18.63
N GLN A 307 -7.20 5.25 19.69
CA GLN A 307 -8.33 4.34 19.82
C GLN A 307 -9.57 5.15 20.20
N LEU A 308 -10.67 4.93 19.50
CA LEU A 308 -11.95 5.57 19.79
C LEU A 308 -12.68 4.83 20.90
N ASP A 309 -13.28 5.61 21.80
CA ASP A 309 -14.39 5.14 22.61
C ASP A 309 -15.64 5.13 21.72
N MET A 310 -16.13 3.94 21.40
CA MET A 310 -17.19 3.76 20.41
C MET A 310 -18.59 3.96 20.98
N ASP A 311 -18.76 4.06 22.30
CA ASP A 311 -20.08 4.15 22.95
C ASP A 311 -20.88 5.34 22.41
N HIS A 312 -20.26 6.51 22.27
CA HIS A 312 -20.94 7.69 21.71
C HIS A 312 -21.34 7.48 20.24
N VAL A 313 -20.52 6.79 19.43
CA VAL A 313 -20.85 6.49 18.03
C VAL A 313 -22.04 5.53 17.97
N TYR A 314 -22.09 4.51 18.83
CA TYR A 314 -23.21 3.57 18.89
C TYR A 314 -24.51 4.26 19.33
N ASP A 315 -24.44 5.13 20.33
CA ASP A 315 -25.59 5.93 20.77
C ASP A 315 -26.15 6.76 19.61
N ARG A 316 -25.29 7.46 18.85
CA ARG A 316 -25.71 8.23 17.67
C ARG A 316 -26.33 7.36 16.58
N LEU A 317 -25.71 6.22 16.26
CA LEU A 317 -26.25 5.28 15.28
C LEU A 317 -27.63 4.78 15.69
N ASN A 318 -27.83 4.47 16.98
CA ASN A 318 -29.11 4.02 17.51
C ASN A 318 -30.17 5.13 17.53
N ASP A 319 -29.79 6.36 17.88
CA ASP A 319 -30.67 7.53 17.82
C ASP A 319 -31.17 7.77 16.39
N TRP A 320 -30.27 7.78 15.40
CA TRP A 320 -30.63 7.95 13.98
C TRP A 320 -31.40 6.77 13.42
N ALA A 321 -31.14 5.54 13.89
CA ALA A 321 -31.92 4.37 13.55
C ALA A 321 -33.37 4.50 14.04
N THR A 322 -33.55 4.96 15.27
CA THR A 322 -34.85 5.11 15.92
C THR A 322 -35.66 6.29 15.37
N SER A 323 -34.99 7.41 15.07
CA SER A 323 -35.63 8.58 14.45
C SER A 323 -36.07 8.29 13.01
N GLY A 324 -35.31 7.46 12.29
CA GLY A 324 -35.48 7.15 10.88
C GLY A 324 -34.53 7.93 9.95
N ASP A 325 -33.68 8.79 10.51
CA ASP A 325 -32.71 9.58 9.76
C ASP A 325 -31.67 8.67 9.09
N LEU A 326 -31.19 7.64 9.82
CA LEU A 326 -30.24 6.66 9.28
C LEU A 326 -30.83 5.92 8.09
N GLY A 327 -32.08 5.45 8.20
CA GLY A 327 -32.78 4.79 7.10
C GLY A 327 -32.95 5.71 5.88
N SER A 328 -33.24 6.99 6.12
CA SER A 328 -33.39 7.99 5.06
C SER A 328 -32.09 8.28 4.32
N VAL A 329 -30.95 8.37 5.02
CA VAL A 329 -29.63 8.50 4.41
C VAL A 329 -29.32 7.29 3.53
N LEU A 330 -29.47 6.09 4.07
CA LEU A 330 -29.16 4.86 3.33
C LEU A 330 -30.08 4.68 2.11
N ASP A 331 -31.38 5.01 2.22
CA ASP A 331 -32.33 4.92 1.10
C ASP A 331 -32.01 5.89 -0.03
N ASN A 332 -31.55 7.11 0.28
CA ASN A 332 -31.12 8.09 -0.71
C ASN A 332 -29.86 7.66 -1.49
N SER A 333 -29.08 6.72 -0.95
CA SER A 333 -27.97 6.09 -1.67
C SER A 333 -28.40 4.92 -2.57
N LYS A 334 -29.69 4.57 -2.72
CA LYS A 334 -30.12 3.42 -3.55
C LYS A 334 -30.60 3.76 -4.96
N ALA A 335 -31.14 4.96 -5.21
CA ALA A 335 -32.07 5.19 -6.34
C ALA A 335 -31.51 6.07 -7.46
N GLY A 336 -31.75 5.69 -8.73
CA GLY A 336 -31.98 6.55 -9.91
C GLY A 336 -30.97 7.66 -10.28
N ASN A 337 -29.85 7.71 -9.56
CA ASN A 337 -28.70 8.63 -9.51
C ASN A 337 -28.34 8.74 -8.02
N PRO A 338 -27.79 7.65 -7.43
CA PRO A 338 -27.65 7.53 -5.99
C PRO A 338 -26.81 8.67 -5.42
N LYS A 339 -27.26 9.25 -4.31
CA LYS A 339 -26.50 10.32 -3.66
C LYS A 339 -25.26 9.73 -2.98
N THR A 340 -24.09 10.21 -3.39
CA THR A 340 -22.85 10.13 -2.60
C THR A 340 -22.83 11.35 -1.69
N PHE A 341 -22.90 11.11 -0.38
CA PHE A 341 -22.97 12.17 0.62
C PHE A 341 -21.56 12.69 0.90
N ASN A 342 -21.37 13.99 0.75
CA ASN A 342 -20.21 14.67 1.33
C ASN A 342 -20.47 14.96 2.83
N ARG A 343 -19.47 15.49 3.53
CA ARG A 343 -19.57 15.77 4.98
C ARG A 343 -20.73 16.70 5.31
N LYS A 344 -20.91 17.77 4.55
CA LYS A 344 -22.01 18.72 4.74
C LYS A 344 -23.38 18.04 4.56
N ASP A 345 -23.51 17.15 3.57
CA ASP A 345 -24.76 16.41 3.36
C ASP A 345 -25.10 15.51 4.55
N LEU A 346 -24.09 14.91 5.21
CA LEU A 346 -24.29 14.13 6.43
C LEU A 346 -24.57 15.01 7.64
N GLU A 347 -23.89 16.15 7.80
CA GLU A 347 -24.19 17.14 8.84
C GLU A 347 -25.64 17.63 8.76
N ASP A 348 -26.17 17.85 7.55
CA ASP A 348 -27.54 18.31 7.33
C ASP A 348 -28.57 17.17 7.53
N ALA A 349 -28.18 15.91 7.31
CA ALA A 349 -29.08 14.74 7.35
C ALA A 349 -29.09 14.00 8.69
N LEU A 350 -28.02 14.08 9.49
CA LEU A 350 -27.83 13.33 10.71
C LEU A 350 -27.60 14.29 11.89
N PRO A 351 -28.63 14.58 12.70
CA PRO A 351 -28.50 15.48 13.85
C PRO A 351 -27.40 15.03 14.82
N GLY A 352 -26.46 15.91 15.16
CA GLY A 352 -25.33 15.56 16.03
C GLY A 352 -24.06 15.12 15.28
N PHE A 353 -24.12 14.88 13.96
CA PHE A 353 -22.96 14.41 13.19
C PHE A 353 -21.85 15.47 13.10
N LYS A 354 -22.22 16.75 13.02
CA LYS A 354 -21.27 17.86 12.95
C LYS A 354 -20.40 17.96 14.20
N GLU A 355 -20.98 17.66 15.35
CA GLU A 355 -20.35 17.75 16.67
C GLU A 355 -19.45 16.55 16.99
N MET A 356 -19.45 15.52 16.14
CA MET A 356 -18.58 14.35 16.27
C MET A 356 -17.16 14.71 15.82
N SER A 357 -16.16 14.21 16.53
CA SER A 357 -14.75 14.28 16.11
C SER A 357 -14.55 13.59 14.75
N PRO A 358 -13.46 13.90 14.02
CA PRO A 358 -13.19 13.25 12.72
C PRO A 358 -13.15 11.72 12.78
N GLY A 359 -12.62 11.17 13.88
CA GLY A 359 -12.61 9.72 14.10
C GLY A 359 -14.01 9.14 14.25
N GLU A 360 -14.86 9.78 15.05
CA GLU A 360 -16.25 9.36 15.25
C GLU A 360 -17.09 9.50 13.97
N GLN A 361 -16.90 10.58 13.20
CA GLN A 361 -17.53 10.74 11.88
C GLN A 361 -17.11 9.60 10.93
N GLY A 362 -15.81 9.30 10.87
CA GLY A 362 -15.28 8.16 10.11
C GLY A 362 -15.87 6.83 10.57
N ALA A 363 -16.02 6.62 11.87
CA ALA A 363 -16.62 5.41 12.45
C ALA A 363 -18.10 5.25 12.10
N ALA A 364 -18.88 6.33 12.17
CA ALA A 364 -20.28 6.35 11.74
C ALA A 364 -20.43 6.04 10.25
N VAL A 365 -19.56 6.61 9.40
CA VAL A 365 -19.56 6.34 7.95
C VAL A 365 -19.16 4.89 7.64
N ALA A 366 -18.18 4.33 8.37
CA ALA A 366 -17.80 2.92 8.25
C ALA A 366 -18.98 2.01 8.61
N ALA A 367 -19.68 2.32 9.70
CA ALA A 367 -20.88 1.60 10.12
C ALA A 367 -21.97 1.69 9.04
N MET A 368 -22.25 2.86 8.47
CA MET A 368 -23.19 3.00 7.33
C MET A 368 -22.79 2.13 6.12
N GLY A 369 -21.50 2.11 5.77
CA GLY A 369 -20.94 1.24 4.74
C GLY A 369 -21.08 -0.26 5.07
N ARG A 370 -21.02 -0.63 6.34
CA ARG A 370 -21.29 -2.00 6.80
C ARG A 370 -22.78 -2.33 6.78
N MET A 371 -23.68 -1.39 7.08
CA MET A 371 -25.13 -1.62 7.16
C MET A 371 -25.80 -1.72 5.78
N SER A 372 -25.23 -1.10 4.74
CA SER A 372 -25.80 -1.10 3.39
C SER A 372 -24.75 -1.28 2.30
N ASP A 373 -24.90 -2.32 1.49
CA ASP A 373 -24.06 -2.55 0.31
C ASP A 373 -24.18 -1.44 -0.73
N GLU A 374 -25.36 -0.86 -0.93
CA GLU A 374 -25.53 0.30 -1.83
C GLU A 374 -24.81 1.56 -1.33
N PHE A 375 -24.89 1.88 -0.02
CA PHE A 375 -24.09 2.97 0.55
C PHE A 375 -22.59 2.71 0.35
N HIS A 376 -22.12 1.48 0.62
CA HIS A 376 -20.74 1.08 0.40
C HIS A 376 -20.31 1.28 -1.07
N LYS A 377 -21.11 0.83 -2.04
CA LYS A 377 -20.79 1.01 -3.47
C LYS A 377 -20.68 2.48 -3.86
N ASN A 378 -21.56 3.34 -3.34
CA ASN A 378 -21.60 4.76 -3.70
C ASN A 378 -20.60 5.65 -2.97
N HIS A 379 -20.02 5.15 -1.88
CA HIS A 379 -18.98 5.83 -1.12
C HIS A 379 -17.62 5.12 -1.21
N GLY A 380 -17.52 4.02 -1.95
CA GLY A 380 -16.30 3.23 -2.04
C GLY A 380 -15.37 3.64 -3.16
N VAL A 381 -14.30 2.85 -3.32
CA VAL A 381 -13.29 3.03 -4.36
C VAL A 381 -13.93 3.12 -5.75
N GLY A 382 -13.62 4.19 -6.47
CA GLY A 382 -14.17 4.51 -7.79
C GLY A 382 -15.51 5.25 -7.79
N ALA A 383 -16.15 5.48 -6.65
CA ALA A 383 -17.40 6.24 -6.56
C ALA A 383 -17.24 7.59 -5.83
N SER A 384 -16.50 7.62 -4.73
CA SER A 384 -16.24 8.81 -3.92
C SER A 384 -14.74 9.14 -3.85
N PRO A 385 -14.34 10.42 -3.81
CA PRO A 385 -15.15 11.64 -3.85
C PRO A 385 -15.68 11.99 -5.25
N GLU A 386 -15.16 11.31 -6.28
CA GLU A 386 -15.50 11.52 -7.68
C GLU A 386 -15.57 10.15 -8.36
N ALA A 387 -16.56 9.98 -9.24
CA ALA A 387 -16.77 8.72 -9.94
C ALA A 387 -15.70 8.48 -11.02
N MET A 388 -15.20 7.24 -11.08
CA MET A 388 -14.15 6.83 -12.00
C MET A 388 -14.39 5.40 -12.48
N SER A 389 -14.39 5.21 -13.79
CA SER A 389 -14.80 3.92 -14.40
C SER A 389 -13.80 2.79 -14.21
N TYR A 390 -12.50 3.08 -13.99
CA TYR A 390 -11.45 2.07 -13.83
C TYR A 390 -10.55 2.40 -12.65
N PRO A 391 -11.06 2.28 -11.41
CA PRO A 391 -10.36 2.77 -10.22
C PRO A 391 -9.10 1.99 -9.85
N TYR A 392 -8.82 0.86 -10.50
CA TYR A 392 -7.65 0.02 -10.24
C TYR A 392 -6.62 0.01 -11.37
N ASN A 393 -6.86 0.76 -12.46
CA ASN A 393 -5.89 0.89 -13.55
C ASN A 393 -4.85 1.96 -13.23
N ALA A 394 -3.61 1.76 -13.68
CA ALA A 394 -2.53 2.74 -13.59
C ALA A 394 -2.86 4.07 -14.31
N ASP A 395 -3.54 4.01 -15.46
CA ASP A 395 -4.26 5.16 -16.01
C ASP A 395 -5.76 4.91 -15.91
N PRO A 396 -6.45 5.52 -14.93
CA PRO A 396 -7.85 5.22 -14.69
C PRO A 396 -8.80 5.80 -15.75
N ARG A 397 -8.27 6.57 -16.71
CA ARG A 397 -9.05 7.11 -17.84
C ARG A 397 -9.18 6.09 -18.98
N VAL A 398 -8.40 5.01 -18.96
CA VAL A 398 -8.43 3.96 -19.99
C VAL A 398 -8.93 2.63 -19.43
N PRO A 399 -9.60 1.81 -20.24
CA PRO A 399 -9.99 0.47 -19.84
C PRO A 399 -8.80 -0.39 -19.43
N GLY A 400 -8.93 -1.10 -18.31
CA GLY A 400 -7.94 -2.07 -17.85
C GLY A 400 -7.84 -3.29 -18.75
N THR A 401 -6.65 -3.91 -18.78
CA THR A 401 -6.41 -5.12 -19.58
C THR A 401 -5.83 -6.28 -18.76
N ALA A 402 -5.18 -5.99 -17.62
CA ALA A 402 -4.74 -7.02 -16.70
C ALA A 402 -5.88 -7.46 -15.75
N PRO A 403 -5.79 -8.66 -15.15
CA PRO A 403 -6.74 -9.11 -14.13
C PRO A 403 -6.94 -8.08 -13.02
N GLY A 404 -8.18 -7.64 -12.82
CA GLY A 404 -8.56 -6.68 -11.79
C GLY A 404 -8.47 -5.20 -12.21
N GLU A 405 -7.72 -4.83 -13.24
CA GLU A 405 -7.69 -3.44 -13.74
C GLU A 405 -9.00 -3.06 -14.45
N ALA A 406 -9.67 -4.05 -15.05
CA ALA A 406 -10.94 -3.87 -15.73
C ALA A 406 -12.14 -3.81 -14.76
N ASP A 407 -11.92 -3.94 -13.45
CA ASP A 407 -12.97 -3.83 -12.45
C ASP A 407 -13.51 -2.40 -12.43
N GLN A 408 -14.80 -2.25 -12.73
CA GLN A 408 -15.46 -0.94 -12.82
C GLN A 408 -16.15 -0.50 -11.52
N ALA A 409 -16.02 -1.29 -10.46
CA ALA A 409 -16.65 -1.06 -9.18
C ALA A 409 -15.71 -1.45 -8.05
N SER A 410 -15.89 -0.84 -6.87
CA SER A 410 -15.18 -1.25 -5.66
C SER A 410 -15.33 -2.76 -5.44
N ARG A 411 -14.20 -3.46 -5.32
CA ARG A 411 -14.15 -4.88 -5.00
C ARG A 411 -14.79 -5.18 -3.65
N GLY A 412 -14.61 -4.29 -2.66
CA GLY A 412 -15.23 -4.43 -1.34
C GLY A 412 -16.74 -4.23 -1.37
N GLY A 413 -17.23 -3.25 -2.14
CA GLY A 413 -18.65 -3.04 -2.39
C GLY A 413 -19.30 -4.23 -3.11
N VAL A 414 -18.62 -4.79 -4.11
CA VAL A 414 -19.08 -6.02 -4.81
C VAL A 414 -19.12 -7.20 -3.85
N ASP A 415 -18.09 -7.41 -3.04
CA ASP A 415 -18.09 -8.50 -2.05
C ASP A 415 -19.19 -8.30 -1.00
N HIS A 416 -19.42 -7.05 -0.56
CA HIS A 416 -20.52 -6.73 0.35
C HIS A 416 -21.87 -7.18 -0.22
N SER A 417 -22.16 -6.85 -1.48
CA SER A 417 -23.43 -7.22 -2.14
C SER A 417 -23.67 -8.74 -2.19
N THR A 418 -22.60 -9.54 -2.17
CA THR A 418 -22.69 -11.00 -2.26
C THR A 418 -22.51 -11.69 -0.90
N SER A 419 -22.22 -10.96 0.17
CA SER A 419 -21.83 -11.52 1.47
C SER A 419 -22.94 -12.23 2.20
N LYS A 420 -22.67 -13.46 2.66
CA LYS A 420 -23.65 -14.35 3.31
C LYS A 420 -23.24 -14.78 4.72
N GLY A 421 -22.11 -14.28 5.22
CA GLY A 421 -21.49 -14.74 6.45
C GLY A 421 -21.82 -13.86 7.66
N GLU A 422 -21.79 -14.47 8.83
CA GLU A 422 -21.91 -13.85 10.16
C GLU A 422 -20.60 -14.04 10.95
N ALA A 423 -19.47 -14.20 10.24
CA ALA A 423 -18.19 -14.61 10.83
C ALA A 423 -17.58 -13.55 11.77
N GLY A 424 -17.88 -12.26 11.55
CA GLY A 424 -17.50 -11.19 12.47
C GLY A 424 -18.38 -11.25 13.71
N LEU A 425 -19.69 -11.31 13.51
CA LEU A 425 -20.67 -11.40 14.60
C LEU A 425 -20.44 -12.62 15.53
N LYS A 426 -19.99 -13.74 14.98
CA LYS A 426 -19.64 -14.95 15.76
C LYS A 426 -18.53 -14.76 16.80
N GLN A 427 -17.74 -13.69 16.68
CA GLN A 427 -16.69 -13.38 17.65
C GLN A 427 -17.25 -12.68 18.90
N SER A 428 -18.46 -12.10 18.80
CA SER A 428 -19.12 -11.40 19.89
C SER A 428 -19.47 -12.33 21.05
N GLN A 429 -19.41 -11.82 22.27
CA GLN A 429 -19.97 -12.51 23.43
C GLN A 429 -21.50 -12.65 23.34
N ASP A 430 -22.18 -11.69 22.71
CA ASP A 430 -23.64 -11.61 22.58
C ASP A 430 -24.15 -12.25 21.28
N TYR A 431 -23.29 -13.00 20.57
CA TYR A 431 -23.62 -13.58 19.26
C TYR A 431 -24.97 -14.29 19.23
N GLN A 432 -25.28 -15.11 20.24
CA GLN A 432 -26.53 -15.87 20.25
C GLN A 432 -27.75 -14.97 20.45
N ASP A 433 -27.63 -13.91 21.24
CA ASP A 433 -28.70 -12.98 21.54
C ASP A 433 -28.97 -12.09 20.32
N VAL A 434 -27.94 -11.47 19.75
CA VAL A 434 -28.09 -10.66 18.53
C VAL A 434 -28.60 -11.50 17.36
N ARG A 435 -28.10 -12.74 17.21
CA ARG A 435 -28.61 -13.67 16.21
C ARG A 435 -30.09 -13.99 16.42
N LYS A 436 -30.54 -14.13 17.67
CA LYS A 436 -31.95 -14.36 18.00
C LYS A 436 -32.79 -13.13 17.69
N GLU A 437 -32.36 -11.96 18.11
CA GLU A 437 -33.04 -10.68 17.87
C GLU A 437 -33.24 -10.41 16.38
N ILE A 438 -32.19 -10.57 15.56
CA ILE A 438 -32.28 -10.40 14.10
C ILE A 438 -33.29 -11.38 13.49
N LYS A 439 -33.27 -12.65 13.90
CA LYS A 439 -34.24 -13.64 13.40
C LYS A 439 -35.68 -13.27 13.77
N GLU A 440 -35.89 -12.82 15.00
CA GLU A 440 -37.21 -12.43 15.51
C GLU A 440 -37.73 -11.17 14.81
N ALA A 441 -36.89 -10.15 14.66
CA ALA A 441 -37.22 -8.89 14.00
C ALA A 441 -37.74 -9.07 12.57
N PHE A 442 -37.17 -10.02 11.81
CA PHE A 442 -37.57 -10.28 10.43
C PHE A 442 -38.50 -11.49 10.27
N GLY A 443 -38.86 -12.19 11.37
CA GLY A 443 -39.66 -13.41 11.32
C GLY A 443 -38.98 -14.56 10.53
N LYS A 444 -37.65 -14.68 10.62
CA LYS A 444 -36.84 -15.65 9.85
C LYS A 444 -36.16 -16.67 10.73
N ARG A 445 -35.82 -17.81 10.12
CA ARG A 445 -35.11 -18.92 10.80
C ARG A 445 -33.58 -18.79 10.77
N SER A 446 -33.04 -17.88 9.95
CA SER A 446 -31.60 -17.65 9.79
C SER A 446 -31.30 -16.17 9.54
N ILE A 447 -30.10 -15.72 9.89
CA ILE A 447 -29.61 -14.37 9.56
C ILE A 447 -29.63 -14.14 8.04
N GLN A 448 -29.19 -15.13 7.27
CA GLN A 448 -29.25 -15.05 5.80
C GLN A 448 -30.67 -14.79 5.28
N GLY A 449 -31.68 -15.40 5.89
CA GLY A 449 -33.08 -15.16 5.53
C GLY A 449 -33.55 -13.76 5.92
N ALA A 450 -33.06 -13.22 7.04
CA ALA A 450 -33.36 -11.86 7.50
C ALA A 450 -32.73 -10.81 6.56
N VAL A 451 -31.43 -10.96 6.28
CA VAL A 451 -30.68 -10.13 5.34
C VAL A 451 -31.29 -10.14 3.93
N ALA A 452 -31.82 -11.28 3.47
CA ALA A 452 -32.49 -11.36 2.18
C ALA A 452 -33.86 -10.65 2.12
N GLN A 453 -34.49 -10.38 3.27
CA GLN A 453 -35.75 -9.62 3.35
C GLN A 453 -35.51 -8.12 3.62
N ALA A 454 -34.41 -7.77 4.29
CA ALA A 454 -34.10 -6.40 4.63
C ALA A 454 -33.97 -5.49 3.40
N GLY A 455 -34.32 -4.22 3.57
CA GLY A 455 -34.18 -3.24 2.49
C GLY A 455 -32.74 -2.79 2.29
N HIS A 456 -31.90 -2.83 3.32
CA HIS A 456 -30.43 -2.71 3.24
C HIS A 456 -29.76 -4.01 3.64
N ARG A 457 -28.79 -4.44 2.83
CA ARG A 457 -27.99 -5.64 3.11
C ARG A 457 -26.80 -5.26 3.98
N PRO A 458 -26.68 -5.80 5.20
CA PRO A 458 -25.51 -5.58 6.05
C PRO A 458 -24.41 -6.60 5.76
N ASP A 459 -23.18 -6.23 6.09
CA ASP A 459 -22.04 -7.12 6.21
C ASP A 459 -21.78 -7.48 7.67
N LEU A 460 -22.06 -8.72 8.04
CA LEU A 460 -21.78 -9.26 9.38
C LEU A 460 -20.55 -10.18 9.39
N THR A 461 -19.75 -10.14 8.32
CA THR A 461 -18.51 -10.91 8.19
C THR A 461 -17.35 -10.27 8.96
N GLY A 462 -16.23 -10.99 9.01
CA GLY A 462 -14.99 -10.54 9.66
C GLY A 462 -14.12 -9.61 8.82
N ARG A 463 -14.63 -9.06 7.71
CA ARG A 463 -13.89 -8.05 6.93
C ARG A 463 -13.71 -6.79 7.75
N ASN A 464 -12.59 -6.11 7.57
CA ASN A 464 -12.33 -4.81 8.18
C ASN A 464 -12.81 -3.69 7.26
N TYR A 465 -13.49 -2.68 7.80
CA TYR A 465 -13.85 -1.46 7.08
C TYR A 465 -12.95 -0.31 7.52
N ALA A 466 -12.56 0.52 6.57
CA ALA A 466 -11.88 1.79 6.83
C ALA A 466 -12.58 2.92 6.08
N VAL A 467 -12.33 4.15 6.54
CA VAL A 467 -12.81 5.38 5.93
C VAL A 467 -11.66 6.37 5.88
N ILE A 468 -11.48 7.02 4.74
CA ILE A 468 -10.67 8.23 4.64
C ILE A 468 -11.57 9.44 4.46
N GLU A 469 -11.28 10.50 5.20
CA GLU A 469 -11.86 11.82 5.01
C GLU A 469 -11.01 12.59 4.00
N VAL A 470 -11.62 13.08 2.93
CA VAL A 470 -10.91 13.62 1.76
C VAL A 470 -11.37 15.04 1.47
N TYR A 471 -10.45 15.99 1.54
CA TYR A 471 -10.66 17.36 1.11
C TYR A 471 -10.28 17.53 -0.35
N ASP A 472 -11.21 18.06 -1.15
CA ASP A 472 -10.94 18.44 -2.53
C ASP A 472 -10.69 19.97 -2.61
N PRO A 473 -9.45 20.40 -2.91
CA PRO A 473 -9.12 21.83 -2.94
C PRO A 473 -9.84 22.59 -4.06
N LYS A 474 -10.32 21.90 -5.10
CA LYS A 474 -11.04 22.51 -6.23
C LYS A 474 -12.50 22.81 -5.88
N THR A 475 -13.17 21.88 -5.20
CA THR A 475 -14.58 22.05 -4.83
C THR A 475 -14.77 22.63 -3.43
N LYS A 476 -13.71 22.64 -2.62
CA LYS A 476 -13.71 23.01 -1.19
C LYS A 476 -14.65 22.13 -0.35
N GLN A 477 -14.93 20.91 -0.82
CA GLN A 477 -15.78 19.95 -0.12
C GLN A 477 -14.94 18.89 0.57
N VAL A 478 -15.45 18.40 1.68
CA VAL A 478 -14.93 17.21 2.36
C VAL A 478 -15.88 16.05 2.06
N SER A 479 -15.34 14.94 1.57
CA SER A 479 -16.07 13.72 1.27
C SER A 479 -15.48 12.55 2.03
N PHE A 480 -16.23 11.47 2.16
CA PHE A 480 -15.74 10.23 2.76
C PHE A 480 -15.59 9.14 1.71
N VAL A 481 -14.52 8.37 1.79
CA VAL A 481 -14.36 7.14 1.01
C VAL A 481 -14.30 5.96 1.96
N VAL A 482 -15.23 5.02 1.82
CA VAL A 482 -15.35 3.82 2.67
C VAL A 482 -15.08 2.57 1.87
N ASP A 483 -14.17 1.72 2.34
CA ASP A 483 -14.00 0.41 1.72
C ASP A 483 -13.62 -0.66 2.74
N SER A 484 -13.82 -1.91 2.34
CA SER A 484 -13.52 -3.09 3.14
C SER A 484 -12.28 -3.83 2.66
N SER A 485 -11.70 -4.65 3.54
CA SER A 485 -10.71 -5.65 3.17
C SER A 485 -11.27 -6.63 2.14
N VAL A 486 -10.48 -6.96 1.12
CA VAL A 486 -10.83 -7.90 0.04
C VAL A 486 -9.96 -9.15 0.19
N PRO A 487 -10.50 -10.26 0.74
CA PRO A 487 -9.74 -11.48 0.90
C PRO A 487 -9.43 -12.16 -0.45
N PRO A 488 -8.43 -13.06 -0.50
CA PRO A 488 -8.19 -13.88 -1.68
C PRO A 488 -9.43 -14.73 -2.01
N SER A 489 -9.75 -14.86 -3.30
CA SER A 489 -10.85 -15.71 -3.77
C SER A 489 -10.56 -16.30 -5.15
N THR A 490 -11.14 -17.46 -5.46
CA THR A 490 -10.99 -18.12 -6.77
C THR A 490 -11.40 -17.23 -7.96
N PRO A 491 -12.50 -16.46 -7.91
CA PRO A 491 -12.85 -15.52 -8.99
C PRO A 491 -11.84 -14.39 -9.19
N ARG A 492 -10.97 -14.15 -8.21
CA ARG A 492 -9.91 -13.13 -8.24
C ARG A 492 -8.51 -13.74 -8.21
N ALA A 493 -8.36 -14.94 -8.77
CA ALA A 493 -7.04 -15.56 -8.93
C ALA A 493 -6.10 -14.62 -9.69
N GLY A 494 -4.91 -14.38 -9.15
CA GLY A 494 -3.93 -13.45 -9.72
C GLY A 494 -4.11 -11.98 -9.31
N ILE A 495 -5.14 -11.64 -8.51
CA ILE A 495 -5.32 -10.30 -7.93
C ILE A 495 -4.86 -10.32 -6.47
N THR A 496 -3.99 -9.37 -6.10
CA THR A 496 -3.48 -9.22 -4.74
C THR A 496 -4.64 -8.93 -3.77
N PRO A 497 -4.77 -9.68 -2.66
CA PRO A 497 -5.71 -9.34 -1.59
C PRO A 497 -5.45 -7.93 -1.04
N LEU A 498 -6.50 -7.27 -0.59
CA LEU A 498 -6.41 -5.89 -0.12
C LEU A 498 -6.84 -5.79 1.34
N HIS A 499 -6.05 -5.06 2.14
CA HIS A 499 -6.52 -4.55 3.41
C HIS A 499 -7.22 -3.22 3.16
N SER A 500 -8.22 -2.87 3.96
CA SER A 500 -9.04 -1.67 3.76
C SER A 500 -8.21 -0.38 3.68
N GLU A 501 -7.14 -0.27 4.46
CA GLU A 501 -6.26 0.91 4.52
C GLU A 501 -5.47 1.08 3.22
N THR A 502 -4.87 -0.01 2.72
CA THR A 502 -4.13 0.02 1.45
C THR A 502 -5.06 0.06 0.24
N HIS A 503 -6.29 -0.44 0.39
CA HIS A 503 -7.34 -0.33 -0.63
C HIS A 503 -7.72 1.14 -0.86
N LEU A 504 -7.99 1.88 0.22
CA LEU A 504 -8.28 3.32 0.17
C LEU A 504 -7.05 4.13 -0.26
N GLY A 505 -5.87 3.75 0.22
CA GLY A 505 -4.60 4.36 -0.14
C GLY A 505 -4.32 4.34 -1.64
N GLY A 506 -4.38 3.15 -2.25
CA GLY A 506 -4.16 2.99 -3.68
C GLY A 506 -5.19 3.76 -4.53
N TRP A 507 -6.44 3.81 -4.07
CA TRP A 507 -7.46 4.64 -4.71
C TRP A 507 -7.10 6.13 -4.68
N MET A 508 -6.62 6.63 -3.54
CA MET A 508 -6.22 8.02 -3.42
C MET A 508 -5.02 8.37 -4.32
N ASP A 509 -4.04 7.48 -4.40
CA ASP A 509 -2.87 7.66 -5.27
C ASP A 509 -3.29 7.72 -6.74
N HIS A 510 -4.21 6.85 -7.16
CA HIS A 510 -4.77 6.86 -8.52
C HIS A 510 -5.53 8.17 -8.80
N LEU A 511 -6.38 8.61 -7.87
CA LEU A 511 -7.14 9.85 -8.05
C LEU A 511 -6.20 11.06 -8.15
N LYS A 512 -5.16 11.14 -7.30
CA LYS A 512 -4.14 12.20 -7.35
C LYS A 512 -3.38 12.22 -8.67
N ALA A 513 -3.03 11.06 -9.23
CA ALA A 513 -2.36 10.95 -10.52
C ALA A 513 -3.20 11.50 -11.69
N THR A 514 -4.52 11.68 -11.51
CA THR A 514 -5.37 12.30 -12.53
C THR A 514 -5.39 13.82 -12.51
N ARG A 515 -4.74 14.47 -11.54
CA ARG A 515 -4.85 15.91 -11.29
C ARG A 515 -3.49 16.59 -11.21
N ASP A 516 -3.46 17.88 -11.55
CA ASP A 516 -2.31 18.74 -11.27
C ASP A 516 -2.07 18.83 -9.75
N GLN A 517 -0.82 18.95 -9.32
CA GLN A 517 -0.41 18.94 -7.90
C GLN A 517 -1.19 19.95 -7.01
N LYS A 518 -1.55 21.10 -7.58
CA LYS A 518 -2.35 22.14 -6.90
C LYS A 518 -3.81 21.75 -6.63
N ASP A 519 -4.36 20.83 -7.43
CA ASP A 519 -5.77 20.39 -7.40
C ASP A 519 -5.92 18.95 -6.85
N GLN A 520 -4.81 18.33 -6.46
CA GLN A 520 -4.80 16.99 -5.88
C GLN A 520 -5.56 16.97 -4.54
N PRO A 521 -6.45 15.97 -4.33
CA PRO A 521 -7.17 15.81 -3.08
C PRO A 521 -6.23 15.46 -1.93
N GLU A 522 -6.64 15.83 -0.72
CA GLU A 522 -5.89 15.63 0.51
C GLU A 522 -6.66 14.70 1.46
N VAL A 523 -5.96 13.74 2.06
CA VAL A 523 -6.52 12.92 3.14
C VAL A 523 -6.37 13.69 4.46
N LEU A 524 -7.49 14.01 5.09
CA LEU A 524 -7.55 14.76 6.35
C LEU A 524 -7.46 13.85 7.57
N SER A 525 -8.02 12.65 7.48
CA SER A 525 -8.01 11.65 8.54
C SER A 525 -8.33 10.26 7.99
N LEU A 526 -7.95 9.22 8.74
CA LEU A 526 -8.32 7.83 8.49
C LEU A 526 -8.97 7.23 9.73
N TYR A 527 -10.11 6.57 9.57
CA TYR A 527 -10.69 5.65 10.53
C TYR A 527 -10.59 4.21 10.04
N THR A 528 -10.37 3.25 10.92
CA THR A 528 -10.42 1.80 10.61
C THR A 528 -11.01 1.02 11.78
N GLU A 529 -11.85 0.00 11.53
CA GLU A 529 -12.52 -0.73 12.63
C GLU A 529 -11.52 -1.48 13.53
N ARG A 530 -10.41 -1.95 12.95
CA ARG A 530 -9.32 -2.60 13.65
C ARG A 530 -8.07 -1.74 13.54
N GLU A 531 -7.28 -1.71 14.60
CA GLU A 531 -5.95 -1.09 14.61
C GLU A 531 -5.17 -1.49 13.34
N PRO A 532 -4.54 -0.53 12.62
CA PRO A 532 -3.78 -0.85 11.43
C PRO A 532 -2.75 -1.93 11.72
N CYS A 533 -2.85 -3.03 10.98
CA CYS A 533 -2.03 -4.20 11.24
C CYS A 533 -0.54 -3.89 11.02
N GLY A 534 0.33 -4.42 11.88
CA GLY A 534 1.78 -4.35 11.69
C GLY A 534 2.35 -5.49 10.85
N ILE A 535 3.47 -6.09 11.24
CA ILE A 535 4.18 -7.12 10.47
C ILE A 535 3.82 -8.52 11.00
N GLY A 536 3.47 -9.45 10.12
CA GLY A 536 3.20 -10.84 10.51
C GLY A 536 2.34 -11.64 9.55
N LYS A 537 2.11 -12.92 9.87
CA LYS A 537 1.32 -13.83 9.03
C LYS A 537 -0.14 -13.36 8.91
N GLY A 538 -0.55 -13.01 7.69
CA GLY A 538 -1.89 -12.47 7.42
C GLY A 538 -2.04 -10.97 7.71
N HIS A 539 -0.93 -10.27 7.97
CA HIS A 539 -0.86 -8.83 8.08
C HIS A 539 -0.25 -8.25 6.79
N ALA A 540 -0.68 -7.07 6.39
CA ALA A 540 -0.24 -6.39 5.17
C ALA A 540 0.66 -5.16 5.45
N ASP A 541 1.22 -5.04 6.66
CA ASP A 541 1.99 -3.88 7.11
C ASP A 541 1.25 -2.55 6.86
N CYS A 542 -0.02 -2.50 7.26
CA CYS A 542 -0.82 -1.28 7.14
C CYS A 542 -0.23 -0.14 7.97
N SER A 543 0.30 -0.44 9.15
CA SER A 543 0.97 0.57 9.98
C SER A 543 2.22 1.13 9.32
N GLY A 544 3.08 0.28 8.72
CA GLY A 544 4.23 0.74 7.97
C GLY A 544 3.84 1.56 6.75
N TYR A 545 2.84 1.11 5.97
CA TYR A 545 2.25 1.90 4.88
C TYR A 545 1.83 3.29 5.33
N LEU A 546 0.97 3.39 6.35
CA LEU A 546 0.48 4.68 6.83
C LEU A 546 1.59 5.58 7.37
N SER A 547 2.59 5.00 8.05
CA SER A 547 3.71 5.76 8.61
C SER A 547 4.62 6.39 7.56
N ARG A 548 4.72 5.79 6.36
CA ARG A 548 5.55 6.30 5.26
C ARG A 548 4.72 7.15 4.32
N ASP A 549 3.64 6.58 3.81
CA ASP A 549 2.89 7.10 2.67
C ASP A 549 1.77 8.07 3.09
N GLN A 550 1.36 8.03 4.35
CA GLN A 550 0.34 8.92 4.94
C GLN A 550 0.86 9.66 6.18
N THR A 551 2.16 10.01 6.19
CA THR A 551 2.82 10.67 7.34
C THR A 551 2.03 11.89 7.82
N GLY A 552 1.73 11.96 9.12
CA GLY A 552 1.05 13.09 9.75
C GLY A 552 -0.48 13.12 9.55
N VAL A 553 -1.07 12.19 8.80
CA VAL A 553 -2.53 12.00 8.75
C VAL A 553 -2.98 11.37 10.07
N PRO A 554 -3.93 11.97 10.82
CA PRO A 554 -4.49 11.34 12.02
C PRO A 554 -5.16 10.00 11.72
N VAL A 555 -4.90 8.99 12.56
CA VAL A 555 -5.41 7.63 12.44
C VAL A 555 -6.24 7.27 13.66
N TYR A 556 -7.50 6.92 13.42
CA TYR A 556 -8.46 6.51 14.43
C TYR A 556 -8.82 5.04 14.23
N TYR A 557 -9.04 4.32 15.33
CA TYR A 557 -9.51 2.93 15.22
C TYR A 557 -10.42 2.51 16.37
N ALA A 558 -11.33 1.57 16.12
CA ALA A 558 -12.28 1.11 17.13
C ALA A 558 -11.70 0.03 18.05
N THR A 559 -11.10 -1.02 17.48
CA THR A 559 -10.70 -2.22 18.22
C THR A 559 -9.23 -2.56 18.02
N GLY A 560 -8.56 -3.05 19.07
CA GLY A 560 -7.15 -3.43 18.99
C GLY A 560 -6.89 -4.57 18.00
N TYR A 561 -5.72 -4.59 17.37
CA TYR A 561 -5.33 -5.66 16.46
C TYR A 561 -3.80 -5.81 16.43
N ARG A 562 -3.30 -6.63 17.35
CA ARG A 562 -1.85 -6.86 17.53
C ARG A 562 -1.52 -8.33 17.50
N THR A 563 -0.32 -8.63 17.06
CA THR A 563 0.21 -9.99 17.10
C THR A 563 0.49 -10.37 18.55
N ASP A 564 -0.36 -11.24 19.11
CA ASP A 564 -0.20 -11.75 20.47
C ASP A 564 0.91 -12.82 20.51
N PRO A 565 2.03 -12.59 21.21
CA PRO A 565 3.11 -13.59 21.34
C PRO A 565 2.64 -14.86 22.05
N ASN A 566 1.50 -14.81 22.77
CA ASN A 566 0.89 -15.94 23.47
C ASN A 566 -0.34 -16.50 22.74
N ALA A 567 -0.58 -16.16 21.47
CA ALA A 567 -1.78 -16.61 20.72
C ALA A 567 -1.96 -18.14 20.69
N GLY A 568 -0.88 -18.93 20.85
CA GLY A 568 -0.91 -20.39 20.92
C GLY A 568 -0.90 -20.99 22.33
N ALA A 569 -0.91 -20.17 23.38
CA ALA A 569 -0.82 -20.65 24.77
C ALA A 569 -2.15 -21.28 25.22
N THR A 570 -2.08 -22.43 25.90
CA THR A 570 -3.24 -23.01 26.57
C THR A 570 -3.46 -22.29 27.90
N LEU A 571 -4.49 -21.46 27.96
CA LEU A 571 -4.87 -20.74 29.18
C LEU A 571 -5.80 -21.58 30.07
N PRO A 572 -5.89 -21.26 31.38
CA PRO A 572 -6.90 -21.84 32.27
C PRO A 572 -8.31 -21.70 31.71
N ALA A 573 -9.19 -22.66 32.05
CA ALA A 573 -10.58 -22.65 31.59
C ALA A 573 -11.28 -21.33 31.92
N GLY A 574 -11.87 -20.69 30.90
CA GLY A 574 -12.58 -19.41 31.02
C GLY A 574 -11.71 -18.16 30.81
N GLN A 575 -10.39 -18.29 30.62
CA GLN A 575 -9.53 -17.15 30.26
C GLN A 575 -9.32 -17.05 28.75
N LEU A 576 -9.36 -15.82 28.24
CA LEU A 576 -9.08 -15.50 26.84
C LEU A 576 -7.66 -14.94 26.70
N THR A 577 -6.97 -15.35 25.63
CA THR A 577 -5.72 -14.72 25.16
C THR A 577 -5.96 -13.26 24.76
N ALA A 578 -4.91 -12.45 24.65
CA ALA A 578 -5.08 -11.06 24.21
C ALA A 578 -5.67 -11.01 22.80
N LYS A 579 -5.24 -11.91 21.91
CA LYS A 579 -5.85 -12.06 20.58
C LYS A 579 -7.35 -12.36 20.65
N GLN A 580 -7.76 -13.33 21.48
CA GLN A 580 -9.19 -13.68 21.61
C GLN A 580 -10.02 -12.54 22.20
N LYS A 581 -9.45 -11.71 23.08
CA LYS A 581 -10.12 -10.51 23.59
C LYS A 581 -10.29 -9.46 22.49
N MET A 582 -9.26 -9.18 21.71
CA MET A 582 -9.34 -8.27 20.55
C MET A 582 -10.33 -8.76 19.49
N ASP A 583 -10.33 -10.07 19.19
CA ASP A 583 -11.32 -10.67 18.29
C ASP A 583 -12.74 -10.49 18.83
N ARG A 584 -12.93 -10.67 20.15
CA ARG A 584 -14.21 -10.46 20.80
C ARG A 584 -14.66 -9.01 20.73
N ASP A 585 -13.79 -8.05 21.01
CA ASP A 585 -14.11 -6.61 20.91
C ASP A 585 -14.58 -6.25 19.50
N PHE A 586 -13.92 -6.79 18.47
CA PHE A 586 -14.38 -6.61 17.10
C PHE A 586 -15.73 -7.29 16.85
N GLY A 587 -15.94 -8.49 17.39
CA GLY A 587 -17.23 -9.15 17.34
C GLY A 587 -18.34 -8.31 17.95
N ASP A 588 -18.09 -7.71 19.12
CA ASP A 588 -19.00 -6.85 19.85
C ASP A 588 -19.26 -5.54 19.07
N HIS A 589 -18.24 -4.97 18.41
CA HIS A 589 -18.42 -3.87 17.47
C HIS A 589 -19.37 -4.24 16.31
N VAL A 590 -19.17 -5.40 15.66
CA VAL A 590 -20.08 -5.88 14.60
C VAL A 590 -21.49 -6.15 15.16
N ALA A 591 -21.60 -6.58 16.42
CA ALA A 591 -22.86 -6.80 17.10
C ALA A 591 -23.65 -5.50 17.30
N GLU A 592 -23.01 -4.43 17.78
CA GLU A 592 -23.64 -3.12 17.97
C GLU A 592 -24.08 -2.49 16.65
N VAL A 593 -23.22 -2.52 15.62
CA VAL A 593 -23.60 -2.09 14.27
C VAL A 593 -24.77 -2.93 13.73
N GLY A 594 -24.79 -4.24 14.02
CA GLY A 594 -25.88 -5.14 13.68
C GLY A 594 -27.20 -4.80 14.38
N ARG A 595 -27.16 -4.40 15.65
CA ARG A 595 -28.33 -3.94 16.42
C ARG A 595 -28.88 -2.64 15.85
N ALA A 596 -28.04 -1.64 15.60
CA ALA A 596 -28.45 -0.37 15.01
C ALA A 596 -29.06 -0.56 13.60
N TRP A 597 -28.47 -1.43 12.77
CA TRP A 597 -29.06 -1.83 11.48
C TRP A 597 -30.44 -2.46 11.64
N MET A 598 -30.60 -3.38 12.60
CA MET A 598 -31.87 -4.04 12.86
C MET A 598 -32.94 -3.03 13.30
N GLU A 599 -32.62 -2.11 14.20
CA GLU A 599 -33.55 -1.06 14.64
C GLU A 599 -33.94 -0.12 13.49
N MET A 600 -32.98 0.26 12.65
CA MET A 600 -33.24 1.07 11.46
C MET A 600 -34.18 0.35 10.47
N GLU A 601 -33.99 -0.95 10.24
CA GLU A 601 -34.88 -1.75 9.40
C GLU A 601 -36.28 -1.91 10.00
N LYS A 602 -36.41 -2.09 11.33
CA LYS A 602 -37.71 -2.09 12.02
C LYS A 602 -38.43 -0.76 11.84
N LYS A 603 -37.70 0.36 12.03
CA LYS A 603 -38.24 1.71 11.86
C LYS A 603 -38.72 1.93 10.42
N ARG A 604 -37.93 1.53 9.42
CA ARG A 604 -38.30 1.60 7.99
C ARG A 604 -39.53 0.78 7.66
N GLN A 605 -39.70 -0.41 8.24
CA GLN A 605 -40.89 -1.25 8.00
C GLN A 605 -42.16 -0.71 8.68
N SER A 606 -42.01 0.14 9.70
CA SER A 606 -43.12 0.76 10.44
C SER A 606 -43.57 2.13 9.91
N SER A 607 -42.76 2.73 9.05
CA SER A 607 -43.00 4.05 8.42
C SER A 607 -43.67 3.86 7.07
#